data_AF-W4RJT1-F1
#
_entry.id   AF-W4RJT1-F1
#
_cell.length_a   1.000
_cell.length_b   1.000
_cell.length_c   1.000
_cell.angle_alpha   90.00
_cell.angle_beta   90.00
_cell.angle_gamma   90.00
#
_symmetry.space_group_name_H-M   'P 1'
#
loop_
_entity.id
_entity.type
_entity.pdbx_description
1 polymer ?
#
loop_
_entity_poly.entity_id
_entity_poly.type
_entity_poly.pdbx_seq_one_letter_code
_entity_poly.pdbx_strand_id
1 'polypeptide(L)'
;MAQVADRIAVMYAGKIVETGTRREIFYNPQHPYTKGLLNSVPRLDVDGAELIPIAGTPPDLFSPPVGCPFTARCPYAMEVCDKVYPTATKLSESHGVDCWFQDERAKKLLASR
;
A
#
# COMPACT_ATOMS: atom_id res chain seq x y z
N MET A 1 -7.89 17.49 6.63
CA MET A 1 -8.51 16.80 5.48
C MET A 1 -9.04 15.41 5.85
N ALA A 2 -8.25 14.54 6.52
CA ALA A 2 -8.70 13.19 6.91
C ALA A 2 -9.88 13.12 7.90
N GLN A 3 -10.20 14.19 8.64
CA GLN A 3 -11.34 14.18 9.56
C GLN A 3 -12.71 14.28 8.85
N VAL A 4 -12.76 14.61 7.56
CA VAL A 4 -14.00 14.91 6.83
C VAL A 4 -14.39 13.79 5.85
N ALA A 5 -13.48 12.87 5.54
CA ALA A 5 -13.71 11.82 4.54
C ALA A 5 -14.20 10.51 5.18
N ASP A 6 -15.34 10.00 4.69
CA ASP A 6 -15.86 8.68 5.08
C ASP A 6 -15.05 7.53 4.46
N ARG A 7 -14.54 7.76 3.25
CA ARG A 7 -13.73 6.82 2.47
C ARG A 7 -12.46 7.49 1.96
N ILE A 8 -11.39 6.71 1.92
CA ILE A 8 -10.06 7.13 1.47
C ILE A 8 -9.61 6.20 0.36
N ALA A 9 -9.08 6.78 -0.71
CA ALA A 9 -8.34 6.08 -1.74
C ALA A 9 -6.89 6.57 -1.71
N VAL A 10 -5.96 5.63 -1.52
CA VAL A 10 -4.52 5.90 -1.55
C VAL A 10 -4.02 5.57 -2.95
N MET A 11 -3.32 6.52 -3.55
CA MET A 11 -2.78 6.38 -4.90
C MET A 11 -1.27 6.41 -4.91
N TYR A 12 -0.67 5.65 -5.83
CA TYR A 12 0.76 5.69 -6.13
C TYR A 12 1.00 5.45 -7.62
N ALA A 13 1.84 6.28 -8.24
CA ALA A 13 2.20 6.18 -9.65
C ALA A 13 0.96 6.01 -10.59
N GLY A 14 -0.08 6.81 -10.35
CA GLY A 14 -1.32 6.79 -11.15
C GLY A 14 -2.27 5.64 -10.87
N LYS A 15 -2.00 4.78 -9.90
CA LYS A 15 -2.86 3.64 -9.53
C LYS A 15 -3.42 3.79 -8.13
N ILE A 16 -4.68 3.41 -7.93
CA ILE A 16 -5.25 3.25 -6.58
C ILE A 16 -4.66 1.97 -6.00
N VAL A 17 -3.89 2.08 -4.93
CA VAL A 17 -3.20 0.93 -4.31
C VAL A 17 -3.91 0.41 -3.07
N GLU A 18 -4.74 1.25 -2.43
CA GLU A 18 -5.53 0.87 -1.27
C GLU A 18 -6.77 1.75 -1.14
N THR A 19 -7.89 1.17 -0.75
CA THR A 19 -9.13 1.90 -0.47
C THR A 19 -9.75 1.39 0.83
N GLY A 20 -10.38 2.27 1.59
CA GLY A 20 -10.97 1.89 2.88
C GLY A 20 -11.73 3.05 3.51
N THR A 21 -12.43 2.76 4.60
CA THR A 21 -12.86 3.80 5.54
C THR A 21 -11.64 4.50 6.15
N ARG A 22 -11.86 5.68 6.73
CA ARG A 22 -10.82 6.35 7.51
C ARG A 22 -10.19 5.43 8.55
N ARG A 23 -11.00 4.66 9.30
CA ARG A 23 -10.47 3.78 10.34
C ARG A 23 -9.59 2.67 9.78
N GLU A 24 -10.03 2.06 8.69
CA GLU A 24 -9.28 0.99 8.02
C GLU A 24 -7.92 1.48 7.53
N ILE A 25 -7.88 2.62 6.84
CA ILE A 25 -6.63 3.16 6.31
C ILE A 25 -5.69 3.65 7.43
N PHE A 26 -6.18 4.39 8.43
CA PHE A 26 -5.31 4.97 9.45
C PHE A 26 -4.79 3.96 10.49
N TYR A 27 -5.59 2.95 10.82
CA TYR A 27 -5.28 2.01 11.91
C TYR A 27 -4.96 0.60 11.44
N ASN A 28 -5.38 0.21 10.24
CA ASN A 28 -5.09 -1.11 9.68
C ASN A 28 -4.61 -1.06 8.21
N PRO A 29 -3.69 -0.16 7.82
CA PRO A 29 -3.21 -0.08 6.45
C PRO A 29 -2.55 -1.39 6.03
N GLN A 30 -2.87 -1.89 4.83
CA GLN A 30 -2.34 -3.16 4.33
C GLN A 30 -1.27 -2.98 3.26
N HIS A 31 -1.33 -1.93 2.43
CA HIS A 31 -0.33 -1.72 1.40
C HIS A 31 0.97 -1.16 2.03
N PRO A 32 2.16 -1.69 1.70
CA PRO A 32 3.44 -1.21 2.26
C PRO A 32 3.68 0.29 2.01
N TYR A 33 3.25 0.82 0.86
CA TYR A 33 3.26 2.26 0.59
C TYR A 33 2.37 3.06 1.57
N THR A 34 1.14 2.62 1.82
CA THR A 34 0.22 3.31 2.76
C THR A 34 0.79 3.33 4.18
N LYS A 35 1.38 2.20 4.63
CA LYS A 35 2.10 2.12 5.90
C LYS A 35 3.23 3.13 5.97
N GLY A 36 4.07 3.17 4.93
CA GLY A 36 5.16 4.14 4.83
C GLY A 36 4.66 5.58 4.88
N LEU A 37 3.59 5.89 4.13
CA LEU A 37 3.02 7.24 4.08
C LEU A 37 2.53 7.69 5.45
N LEU A 38 1.83 6.82 6.18
CA LEU A 38 1.32 7.11 7.52
C LEU A 38 2.43 7.26 8.57
N ASN A 39 3.57 6.60 8.37
CA ASN A 39 4.76 6.76 9.22
C ASN A 39 5.57 8.02 8.86
N SER A 40 5.42 8.56 7.65
CA SER A 40 6.11 9.77 7.19
C SER A 40 5.36 11.07 7.52
N VAL A 41 4.14 11.00 8.06
CA VAL A 41 3.31 12.16 8.39
C VAL A 41 3.01 12.22 9.89
N PRO A 42 2.93 13.43 10.49
CA PRO A 42 2.52 13.57 11.87
C PRO A 42 1.14 12.93 12.11
N ARG A 43 1.05 12.02 13.07
CA ARG A 43 -0.24 11.50 13.52
C ARG A 43 -0.86 12.52 14.46
N LEU A 44 -2.12 12.89 14.20
CA LEU A 44 -2.84 13.89 15.01
C LEU A 44 -3.18 13.39 16.42
N ASP A 45 -3.10 12.08 16.65
CA ASP A 45 -3.43 11.41 17.92
C ASP A 45 -2.19 10.99 18.73
N VAL A 46 -0.98 11.23 18.22
CA VAL A 46 0.28 10.85 18.89
C VAL A 46 1.30 11.98 18.77
N ASP A 47 1.48 12.73 19.85
CA ASP A 47 2.55 13.72 19.94
C ASP A 47 3.92 13.05 20.08
N GLY A 48 4.89 13.51 19.29
CA GLY A 48 6.31 13.12 19.42
C GLY A 48 6.72 11.81 18.74
N ALA A 49 5.88 11.22 17.87
CA ALA A 49 6.28 10.07 17.07
C ALA A 49 7.38 10.43 16.05
N GLU A 50 8.43 9.62 15.96
CA GLU A 50 9.50 9.78 14.98
C GLU A 50 8.96 9.55 13.55
N LEU A 51 9.16 10.52 12.66
CA LEU A 51 8.69 10.44 11.28
C LEU A 51 9.72 9.70 10.42
N ILE A 52 9.30 8.57 9.85
CA ILE A 52 10.18 7.74 9.01
C ILE A 52 9.81 7.98 7.54
N PRO A 53 10.68 8.64 6.75
CA PRO A 53 10.42 8.85 5.33
C PRO A 53 10.52 7.54 4.54
N ILE A 54 9.74 7.42 3.46
CA ILE A 54 9.87 6.31 2.52
C ILE A 54 11.12 6.52 1.66
N ALA A 55 12.15 5.69 1.88
CA ALA A 55 13.41 5.75 1.13
C ALA A 55 13.24 5.53 -0.39
N GLY A 56 14.23 5.98 -1.16
CA GLY A 56 14.28 5.86 -2.62
C GLY A 56 13.43 6.89 -3.37
N THR A 57 13.50 6.84 -4.70
CA THR A 57 12.78 7.74 -5.60
C THR A 57 11.55 7.06 -6.23
N PRO A 58 10.47 7.81 -6.54
CA PRO A 58 9.34 7.30 -7.30
C PRO A 58 9.78 6.73 -8.67
N PRO A 59 9.02 5.76 -9.25
CA PRO A 59 9.32 5.22 -10.56
C PRO A 59 9.14 6.28 -11.65
N ASP A 60 9.83 6.08 -12.78
CA ASP A 60 9.57 6.84 -13.99
C ASP A 60 8.16 6.51 -14.52
N LEU A 61 7.35 7.55 -14.75
CA LEU A 61 6.00 7.42 -15.27
C LEU A 61 5.94 7.46 -16.80
N PHE A 62 7.02 7.85 -17.50
CA PHE A 62 7.12 7.75 -18.95
C PHE A 62 7.39 6.32 -19.43
N SER A 63 8.03 5.51 -18.58
CA SER A 63 8.24 4.08 -18.77
C SER A 63 7.81 3.32 -17.52
N PRO A 64 6.50 3.25 -17.23
CA PRO A 64 6.02 2.68 -15.98
C PRO A 64 6.35 1.18 -15.90
N PRO A 65 6.69 0.69 -14.70
CA PRO A 65 6.93 -0.74 -14.48
C PRO A 65 5.67 -1.56 -14.81
N VAL A 66 5.90 -2.76 -15.33
CA VAL A 66 4.82 -3.70 -15.73
C VAL A 66 4.06 -4.21 -14.50
N GLY A 67 4.79 -4.53 -13.43
CA GLY A 67 4.23 -4.96 -12.15
C GLY A 67 3.81 -3.82 -11.22
N CYS A 68 3.90 -4.07 -9.91
CA CYS A 68 3.66 -3.07 -8.87
C CYS A 68 4.69 -1.92 -8.97
N PRO A 69 4.26 -0.66 -9.12
CA PRO A 69 5.17 0.48 -9.20
C PRO A 69 5.97 0.75 -7.93
N PHE A 70 5.54 0.20 -6.80
CA PHE A 70 6.20 0.34 -5.51
C PHE A 70 7.28 -0.74 -5.26
N THR A 71 7.46 -1.72 -6.16
CA THR A 71 8.35 -2.87 -5.96
C THR A 71 9.76 -2.49 -5.54
N ALA A 72 10.41 -1.53 -6.20
CA ALA A 72 11.79 -1.13 -5.90
C ALA A 72 11.97 -0.53 -4.49
N ARG A 73 10.89 -0.10 -3.84
CA ARG A 73 10.87 0.53 -2.51
C ARG A 73 10.15 -0.31 -1.46
N CYS A 74 9.60 -1.45 -1.87
CA CYS A 74 8.77 -2.28 -1.02
C CYS A 74 9.65 -3.24 -0.20
N PRO A 75 9.61 -3.20 1.15
CA PRO A 75 10.37 -4.14 1.98
C PRO A 75 9.85 -5.59 1.89
N TYR A 76 8.65 -5.78 1.35
CA TYR A 76 8.01 -7.09 1.15
C TYR A 76 7.92 -7.45 -0.35
N ALA A 77 8.80 -6.89 -1.18
CA ALA A 77 8.83 -7.20 -2.60
C ALA A 77 9.06 -8.70 -2.83
N MET A 78 8.31 -9.27 -3.77
CA MET A 78 8.45 -10.64 -4.24
C MET A 78 8.74 -10.63 -5.73
N GLU A 79 9.22 -11.74 -6.27
CA GLU A 79 9.54 -11.88 -7.69
C GLU A 79 8.32 -11.65 -8.62
N VAL A 80 7.10 -11.88 -8.14
CA VAL A 80 5.90 -11.58 -8.94
C VAL A 80 5.62 -10.08 -9.03
N CYS A 81 6.13 -9.28 -8.08
CA CYS A 81 5.76 -7.88 -7.92
C CYS A 81 6.34 -6.97 -9.00
N ASP A 82 7.46 -7.30 -9.65
CA ASP A 82 7.99 -6.53 -10.79
C ASP A 82 7.42 -7.01 -12.14
N LYS A 83 6.92 -8.25 -12.22
CA LYS A 83 6.41 -8.87 -13.45
C LYS A 83 4.93 -8.63 -13.70
N VAL A 84 4.10 -8.67 -12.66
CA VAL A 84 2.63 -8.66 -12.79
C VAL A 84 2.01 -7.72 -11.76
N TYR A 85 1.06 -6.89 -12.20
CA TYR A 85 0.29 -6.06 -11.28
C TYR A 85 -0.74 -6.93 -10.53
N PRO A 86 -0.86 -6.83 -9.19
CA PRO A 86 -1.80 -7.64 -8.42
C PRO A 86 -3.25 -7.30 -8.76
N THR A 87 -4.14 -8.26 -8.54
CA THR A 87 -5.58 -7.98 -8.54
C THR A 87 -5.97 -7.38 -7.19
N ALA A 88 -6.99 -6.52 -7.19
CA ALA A 88 -7.55 -5.98 -5.96
C ALA A 88 -8.00 -7.10 -5.03
N THR A 89 -7.40 -7.16 -3.84
CA THR A 89 -7.78 -8.05 -2.76
C THR A 89 -8.80 -7.34 -1.87
N LYS A 90 -9.97 -7.94 -1.70
CA LYS A 90 -11.02 -7.45 -0.80
C LYS A 90 -10.79 -8.01 0.60
N LEU A 91 -10.53 -7.12 1.57
CA LEU A 91 -10.25 -7.46 2.97
C LEU A 91 -11.50 -7.33 3.86
N SER A 92 -12.38 -6.38 3.53
CA SER A 92 -13.70 -6.19 4.15
C SER A 92 -14.69 -5.69 3.08
N GLU A 93 -15.93 -5.36 3.45
CA GLU A 93 -16.87 -4.72 2.52
C GLU A 93 -16.37 -3.36 1.99
N SER A 94 -15.60 -2.63 2.80
CA SER A 94 -15.09 -1.29 2.48
C SER A 94 -13.60 -1.23 2.18
N HIS A 95 -12.81 -2.25 2.54
CA HIS A 95 -11.36 -2.27 2.43
C HIS A 95 -10.86 -3.14 1.27
N GLY A 96 -10.21 -2.51 0.31
CA GLY A 96 -9.55 -3.17 -0.82
C GLY A 96 -8.08 -2.76 -0.94
N VAL A 97 -7.23 -3.68 -1.40
CA VAL A 97 -5.80 -3.44 -1.57
C VAL A 97 -5.23 -4.14 -2.80
N ASP A 98 -4.40 -3.42 -3.56
CA ASP A 98 -3.73 -3.94 -4.75
C ASP A 98 -2.30 -4.32 -4.37
N CYS A 99 -2.15 -5.45 -3.67
CA CYS A 99 -0.85 -5.91 -3.17
C CYS A 99 -0.72 -7.43 -3.18
N TRP A 100 0.34 -7.95 -3.78
CA TRP A 100 0.64 -9.39 -3.78
C TRP A 100 0.82 -9.97 -2.39
N PHE A 101 1.31 -9.20 -1.41
CA PHE A 101 1.45 -9.68 -0.04
C PHE A 101 0.09 -10.05 0.59
N GLN A 102 -1.00 -9.46 0.09
CA GLN A 102 -2.36 -9.75 0.54
C GLN A 102 -3.12 -10.70 -0.38
N ASP A 103 -2.64 -10.90 -1.60
CA ASP A 103 -3.26 -11.76 -2.62
C ASP A 103 -3.24 -13.23 -2.20
N GLU A 104 -4.40 -13.87 -2.27
CA GLU A 104 -4.59 -15.28 -1.93
C GLU A 104 -3.69 -16.23 -2.73
N ARG A 105 -3.38 -15.90 -3.99
CA ARG A 105 -2.49 -16.73 -4.83
C ARG A 105 -1.08 -16.77 -4.26
N ALA A 106 -0.58 -15.63 -3.78
CA ALA A 106 0.73 -15.54 -3.16
C ALA A 106 0.73 -16.18 -1.76
N LYS A 107 -0.32 -15.94 -0.96
CA LYS A 107 -0.48 -16.54 0.38
C LYS A 107 -0.49 -18.07 0.34
N LYS A 108 -1.22 -18.66 -0.61
CA LYS A 108 -1.27 -20.12 -0.79
C LYS A 108 0.13 -20.70 -1.06
N LEU A 109 0.93 -20.02 -1.90
CA LEU A 109 2.29 -20.45 -2.21
C LEU A 109 3.25 -20.32 -1.03
N LEU A 110 3.09 -19.27 -0.21
CA LEU A 110 3.88 -19.06 1.00
C LEU A 110 3.52 -20.02 2.14
N ALA A 111 2.24 -20.39 2.29
CA ALA A 111 1.76 -21.32 3.32
C ALA A 111 2.07 -22.79 3.01
N SER A 112 2.39 -23.12 1.77
CA SER A 112 2.79 -24.47 1.34
C SER A 112 4.31 -24.75 1.43
N ARG A 113 5.06 -23.89 2.13
CA ARG A 113 6.48 -24.06 2.47
C ARG A 113 6.65 -24.11 3.97
#